data_AF-A0A2E8R1H2-F1
#
_entry.id   AF-A0A2E8R1H2-F1
#
_cell.length_a   1.000
_cell.length_b   1.000
_cell.length_c   1.000
_cell.angle_alpha   90.00
_cell.angle_beta   90.00
_cell.angle_gamma   90.00
#
_symmetry.space_group_name_H-M   'P 1'
#
loop_
_entity.id
_entity.type
_entity.pdbx_description
1 polymer ?
#
loop_
_entity_poly.entity_id
_entity_poly.type
_entity_poly.pdbx_seq_one_letter_code
_entity_poly.pdbx_strand_id
1 'polypeptide(L)' 'MPNQFFIRKAKIKVQLQMSDGVTMQGNVFINIDSRVLDLLNNGTTTFLPFEAEDGSIHLVNKFEILRMTPLSHKR' A
#
# COMPACT_ATOMS: atom_id res chain seq x y z
N MET A 1 -14.57 4.05 -28.89
CA MET A 1 -14.82 4.69 -27.58
C MET A 1 -13.89 4.00 -26.58
N PRO A 2 -12.88 4.65 -25.98
CA PRO A 2 -12.10 3.98 -24.94
C PRO A 2 -13.00 3.85 -23.72
N ASN A 3 -13.30 2.62 -23.33
CA ASN A 3 -14.00 2.31 -22.09
C ASN A 3 -13.13 2.83 -20.94
N GLN A 4 -13.45 4.01 -20.41
CA GLN A 4 -12.73 4.58 -19.27
C GLN A 4 -13.24 3.88 -18.00
N PHE A 5 -12.69 2.69 -17.73
CA PHE A 5 -12.95 1.98 -16.49
C PHE A 5 -12.42 2.82 -15.33
N PHE A 6 -13.32 3.50 -14.61
CA PHE A 6 -12.99 4.22 -13.39
C PHE A 6 -12.72 3.21 -12.28
N ILE A 7 -11.46 2.91 -12.02
CA ILE A 7 -11.05 2.00 -10.95
C ILE A 7 -11.12 2.75 -9.62
N ARG A 8 -12.13 2.46 -8.81
CA ARG A 8 -12.25 3.00 -7.46
C ARG A 8 -11.14 2.45 -6.57
N LYS A 9 -10.35 3.35 -6.00
CA LYS A 9 -9.30 3.00 -5.03
C LYS A 9 -9.69 3.47 -3.63
N ALA A 10 -9.37 2.65 -2.64
CA ALA A 10 -9.44 2.98 -1.23
C ALA A 10 -8.05 3.38 -0.73
N LYS A 11 -7.98 4.50 0.00
CA LYS A 11 -6.79 4.93 0.74
C LYS A 11 -6.82 4.25 2.11
N ILE A 12 -5.83 3.41 2.40
CA ILE A 12 -5.75 2.65 3.65
C ILE A 12 -4.53 3.11 4.43
N LYS A 13 -4.75 3.58 5.65
CA LYS A 13 -3.66 3.93 6.57
C LYS A 13 -2.97 2.65 7.06
N VAL A 14 -1.66 2.60 6.97
CA VAL A 14 -0.85 1.44 7.36
C VAL A 14 0.39 1.88 8.13
N GLN A 15 0.88 0.97 8.97
CA GLN A 15 2.24 1.00 9.48
C GLN A 15 3.07 -0.02 8.71
N LEU A 16 4.19 0.44 8.16
CA LEU A 16 5.13 -0.32 7.37
C LEU A 16 6.41 -0.53 8.17
N GLN A 17 6.88 -1.77 8.26
CA GLN A 17 8.16 -2.13 8.85
C GLN A 17 9.03 -2.76 7.76
N MET A 18 10.21 -2.20 7.59
CA MET A 18 11.21 -2.62 6.62
C MET A 18 12.16 -3.68 7.21
N SER A 19 12.87 -4.40 6.36
CA SER A 19 13.85 -5.45 6.68
C SER A 19 15.02 -4.93 7.53
N ASP A 20 15.39 -3.66 7.36
CA ASP A 20 16.44 -2.96 8.10
C ASP A 20 15.98 -2.46 9.49
N GLY A 21 14.71 -2.69 9.85
CA GLY A 21 14.11 -2.26 11.10
C GLY A 21 13.46 -0.87 11.06
N VAL A 22 13.61 -0.11 9.97
CA VAL A 22 12.93 1.18 9.81
C VAL A 22 11.43 0.98 9.79
N THR A 23 10.71 1.84 10.52
CA THR A 23 9.25 1.83 10.60
C THR A 23 8.69 3.15 10.11
N MET A 24 7.72 3.10 9.21
CA MET A 24 7.05 4.25 8.62
C MET A 24 5.54 4.13 8.81
N GLN A 25 4.87 5.27 8.97
CA GLN A 25 3.40 5.36 8.90
C GLN A 25 3.01 6.16 7.67
N GLY A 26 1.87 5.80 7.08
CA GLY A 26 1.43 6.41 5.84
C GLY A 26 0.24 5.67 5.26
N ASN A 27 0.08 5.77 3.95
CA ASN A 27 -1.06 5.21 3.24
C ASN A 27 -0.64 4.39 2.03
N VAL A 28 -1.43 3.37 1.75
CA VAL A 28 -1.39 2.62 0.48
C VAL A 28 -2.74 2.75 -0.21
N PHE A 29 -2.73 2.61 -1.54
CA PHE A 29 -3.91 2.69 -2.37
C PHE A 29 -4.20 1.32 -2.98
N ILE A 30 -5.32 0.73 -2.59
CA ILE A 30 -5.77 -0.59 -3.08
C ILE A 30 -7.11 -0.44 -3.78
N ASN A 31 -7.48 -1.40 -4.63
CA ASN A 31 -8.84 -1.43 -5.19
C ASN A 31 -9.86 -1.61 -4.06
N ILE A 32 -11.06 -1.07 -4.22
CA ILE A 32 -12.08 -1.06 -3.14
C ILE A 32 -12.47 -2.47 -2.66
N ASP A 33 -12.38 -3.46 -3.54
CA ASP A 33 -12.70 -4.86 -3.25
C ASP A 33 -11.47 -5.70 -2.84
N SER A 34 -10.27 -5.09 -2.79
CA SER A 34 -9.02 -5.77 -2.44
C SER A 34 -8.63 -5.55 -0.98
N ARG A 35 -7.78 -6.43 -0.45
CA ARG A 35 -7.18 -6.34 0.87
C ARG A 35 -5.72 -5.88 0.75
N VAL A 36 -5.18 -5.36 1.85
CA VAL A 36 -3.74 -5.06 1.96
C VAL A 36 -2.88 -6.32 1.75
N LEU A 37 -3.40 -7.49 2.14
CA LEU A 37 -2.76 -8.78 1.84
C LEU A 37 -2.60 -9.02 0.33
N ASP A 38 -3.59 -8.67 -0.48
CA ASP A 38 -3.55 -8.86 -1.93
C ASP A 38 -2.50 -7.96 -2.58
N LEU A 39 -2.27 -6.77 -2.02
CA LEU A 39 -1.21 -5.86 -2.44
C LEU A 39 0.17 -6.50 -2.27
N LEU A 40 0.41 -7.17 -1.14
CA LEU A 40 1.67 -7.85 -0.85
C LEU A 40 1.85 -9.12 -1.68
N ASN A 41 0.78 -9.90 -1.86
CA ASN A 41 0.84 -11.18 -2.60
C ASN A 41 0.83 -11.04 -4.12
N ASN A 42 0.58 -9.84 -4.67
CA ASN A 42 0.60 -9.64 -6.11
C ASN A 42 2.04 -9.75 -6.66
N GLY A 43 2.37 -10.94 -7.17
CA GLY A 43 3.69 -11.30 -7.72
C GLY A 43 4.04 -10.64 -9.06
N THR A 44 3.11 -9.96 -9.74
CA THR A 44 3.42 -9.24 -11.00
C THR A 44 4.06 -7.88 -10.76
N THR A 45 4.04 -7.37 -9.53
CA THR A 45 4.55 -6.02 -9.19
C THR A 45 5.55 -6.10 -8.05
N THR A 46 6.80 -5.71 -8.31
CA THR A 46 7.88 -5.70 -7.32
C THR A 46 7.79 -4.52 -6.35
N PHE A 47 7.33 -3.37 -6.85
CA PHE A 47 7.23 -2.15 -6.07
C PHE A 47 5.78 -1.80 -5.78
N LEU A 48 5.53 -1.12 -4.65
CA LEU A 48 4.26 -0.50 -4.32
C LEU A 48 4.44 0.99 -3.99
N PRO A 49 3.49 1.85 -4.36
CA PRO A 49 3.49 3.23 -3.91
C PRO A 49 3.02 3.32 -2.46
N PHE A 50 3.76 4.08 -1.66
CA PHE A 50 3.46 4.40 -0.27
C PHE A 50 3.51 5.90 -0.09
N GLU A 51 2.43 6.49 0.40
CA GLU A 51 2.36 7.92 0.72
C GLU A 51 2.66 8.11 2.20
N ALA A 52 3.81 8.72 2.52
CA ALA A 52 4.22 8.99 3.89
C ALA A 52 3.41 10.14 4.51
N GLU A 53 3.51 10.31 5.84
CA GLU A 53 2.77 11.35 6.56
C GLU A 53 3.19 12.78 6.19
N ASP A 54 4.40 12.98 5.68
CA ASP A 54 4.88 14.26 5.16
C ASP A 54 4.35 14.59 3.75
N GLY A 55 3.53 13.70 3.17
CA GLY A 55 2.97 13.83 1.83
C GLY A 55 3.89 13.38 0.71
N SER A 56 5.11 12.91 1.01
CA SER A 56 5.99 12.33 0.00
C SER A 56 5.50 10.95 -0.45
N ILE A 57 5.83 10.58 -1.69
CA ILE A 57 5.46 9.29 -2.28
C ILE A 57 6.73 8.46 -2.47
N HIS A 58 6.80 7.33 -1.77
CA HIS A 58 7.88 6.36 -1.86
C HIS A 58 7.45 5.19 -2.76
N LEU A 59 8.38 4.74 -3.61
CA LEU A 59 8.30 3.45 -4.28
C LEU A 59 9.02 2.42 -3.41
N VAL A 60 8.24 1.59 -2.71
CA VAL A 60 8.76 0.61 -1.76
C VAL A 60 8.90 -0.74 -2.45
N ASN A 61 10.09 -1.34 -2.35
CA ASN A 61 10.32 -2.72 -2.80
C ASN A 61 9.64 -3.69 -1.82
N LYS A 62 8.75 -4.55 -2.32
CA LYS A 62 8.00 -5.52 -1.50
C LYS A 62 8.90 -6.54 -0.79
N PHE A 63 10.04 -6.87 -1.38
CA PHE A 63 10.98 -7.84 -0.80
C PHE A 63 11.72 -7.27 0.43
N GLU A 64 11.74 -5.94 0.59
CA GLU A 64 12.30 -5.27 1.76
C GLU A 64 11.25 -5.01 2.84
N ILE A 65 10.00 -5.40 2.61
CA ILE A 65 8.92 -5.23 3.60
C ILE A 65 8.94 -6.44 4.53
N LEU A 66 9.27 -6.19 5.79
CA LEU A 66 9.19 -7.21 6.83
C LEU A 66 7.74 -7.42 7.30
N ARG A 67 6.99 -6.32 7.48
CA ARG A 67 5.61 -6.37 7.98
C ARG A 67 4.82 -5.14 7.54
N MET A 68 3.53 -5.34 7.20
CA MET A 68 2.58 -4.26 6.99
C MET A 68 1.34 -4.47 7.87
N THR A 69 1.01 -3.46 8.68
CA THR A 69 -0.12 -3.51 9.61
C THR A 69 -1.15 -2.47 9.19
N PRO A 70 -2.35 -2.86 8.72
CA PRO A 70 -3.44 -1.94 8.49
C PRO A 70 -3.88 -1.28 9.79
N LEU A 71 -3.85 0.05 9.84
CA LEU A 71 -4.33 0.83 10.97
C LEU A 71 -5.81 1.08 10.73
N SER A 72 -6.66 0.22 11.29
CA SER A 72 -8.12 0.26 11.10
C SER A 72 -8.66 1.67 11.36
N HIS A 73 -9.36 2.24 10.37
CA HIS A 73 -10.55 3.02 10.68
C HIS A 73 -11.64 2.00 11.01
N LYS A 74 -12.36 2.18 12.13
CA LYS A 74 -13.55 1.36 12.42
C LYS A 74 -14.44 1.37 11.18
N ARG A 75 -14.81 0.18 10.68
CA ARG A 75 -15.80 0.03 9.62
C ARG A 75 -17.15 0.61 10.06
#